data_AF-A0A1F9BJT1-F1
#
_entry.id   AF-A0A1F9BJT1-F1
#
_cell.length_a   1.000
_cell.length_b   1.000
_cell.length_c   1.000
_cell.angle_alpha   90.00
_cell.angle_beta   90.00
_cell.angle_gamma   90.00
#
_symmetry.space_group_name_H-M   'P 1'
#
loop_
_entity.id
_entity.type
_entity.pdbx_description
1 polymer ?
#
loop_
_entity_poly.entity_id
_entity_poly.type
_entity_poly.pdbx_seq_one_letter_code
_entity_poly.pdbx_strand_id
1 'polypeptide(L)'
;MLIQMTRELKIGTRGSQLALYQANWVKNQLMEAHPRLNVSLVTIKTTGDKIQDAPLAKIGGKGLFVKEIEEALIERKVDLAVHSIKDVPTEFPEGLRLSAITKRESPLDVLISRNGTGLKALPKGARIGTSSLRRQAQLLHFRNDFEMIPLRGNLDTRLRKLGELNLDG
;
A
#
# COMPACT_ATOMS: atom_id res chain seq x y z
N MET A 1 17.09 1.74 -43.52
CA MET A 1 17.31 1.16 -42.19
C MET A 1 16.89 2.21 -41.16
N LEU A 2 15.62 2.21 -40.75
CA LEU A 2 15.13 3.13 -39.70
C LEU A 2 15.53 2.53 -38.35
N ILE A 3 16.34 3.25 -37.58
CA ILE A 3 16.60 2.93 -36.17
C ILE A 3 15.27 3.10 -35.44
N GLN A 4 14.55 2.01 -35.22
CA GLN A 4 13.32 2.01 -34.43
C GLN A 4 13.72 2.26 -32.97
N MET A 5 13.50 3.48 -32.48
CA MET A 5 13.76 3.82 -31.08
C MET A 5 12.93 2.91 -30.16
N THR A 6 13.61 2.19 -29.28
CA THR A 6 12.99 1.49 -28.15
C THR A 6 12.33 2.54 -27.26
N ARG A 7 11.00 2.47 -27.14
CA ARG A 7 10.25 3.37 -26.26
C ARG A 7 10.50 2.92 -24.83
N GLU A 8 11.20 3.73 -24.05
CA GLU A 8 11.34 3.53 -22.61
C GLU A 8 10.08 4.02 -21.91
N LEU A 9 9.57 3.23 -20.97
CA LEU A 9 8.44 3.58 -20.10
C LEU A 9 8.89 3.48 -18.64
N LYS A 10 8.72 4.57 -17.90
CA LYS A 10 9.14 4.72 -16.51
C LYS A 10 7.94 4.60 -15.58
N ILE A 11 8.00 3.64 -14.67
CA ILE A 11 6.96 3.39 -13.66
C ILE A 11 7.38 4.02 -12.34
N GLY A 12 6.62 5.01 -11.86
CA GLY A 12 6.73 5.55 -10.51
C GLY A 12 6.13 4.59 -9.48
N THR A 13 6.87 4.32 -8.40
CA THR A 13 6.41 3.47 -7.29
C THR A 13 7.02 3.89 -5.95
N ARG A 14 6.38 3.53 -4.85
CA ARG A 14 6.97 3.67 -3.51
C ARG A 14 8.08 2.64 -3.28
N GLY A 15 8.97 2.92 -2.34
CA GLY A 15 10.12 2.05 -2.02
C GLY A 15 9.85 0.86 -1.09
N SER A 16 8.62 0.65 -0.63
CA SER A 16 8.30 -0.53 0.21
C SER A 16 8.35 -1.82 -0.60
N GLN A 17 8.72 -2.94 0.02
CA GLN A 17 8.81 -4.24 -0.66
C GLN A 17 7.52 -4.61 -1.41
N LEU A 18 6.35 -4.38 -0.80
CA LEU A 18 5.07 -4.64 -1.45
C LEU A 18 4.83 -3.71 -2.66
N ALA A 19 5.20 -2.44 -2.58
CA ALA A 19 5.04 -1.50 -3.69
C ALA A 19 5.98 -1.83 -4.86
N LEU A 20 7.21 -2.25 -4.57
CA LEU A 20 8.15 -2.76 -5.58
C LEU A 20 7.65 -4.06 -6.20
N TYR A 21 7.08 -4.98 -5.40
CA TYR A 21 6.47 -6.20 -5.92
C TYR A 21 5.33 -5.89 -6.90
N GLN A 22 4.41 -5.00 -6.52
CA GLN A 22 3.30 -4.57 -7.38
C GLN A 22 3.78 -3.91 -8.68
N ALA A 23 4.78 -3.02 -8.60
CA ALA A 23 5.33 -2.35 -9.77
C ALA A 23 6.08 -3.31 -10.70
N ASN A 24 6.85 -4.27 -10.15
CA ASN A 24 7.49 -5.32 -10.93
C ASN A 24 6.48 -6.24 -11.63
N TRP A 25 5.38 -6.59 -10.95
CA TRP A 25 4.30 -7.35 -11.58
C TRP A 25 3.73 -6.60 -12.79
N VAL A 26 3.39 -5.31 -12.65
CA VAL A 26 2.89 -4.49 -13.77
C VAL A 26 3.93 -4.39 -14.90
N LYS A 27 5.21 -4.16 -14.55
CA LYS A 27 6.32 -4.17 -15.52
C LYS A 27 6.35 -5.46 -16.33
N ASN A 28 6.27 -6.61 -15.67
CA ASN A 28 6.31 -7.91 -16.34
C ASN A 28 5.12 -8.09 -17.28
N GLN A 29 3.90 -7.75 -16.84
CA GLN A 29 2.71 -7.81 -17.70
C GLN A 29 2.83 -6.91 -18.94
N LEU A 30 3.41 -5.71 -18.79
CA LEU A 30 3.61 -4.78 -19.91
C LEU A 30 4.66 -5.31 -20.90
N MET A 31 5.76 -5.87 -20.40
CA MET A 31 6.81 -6.44 -21.26
C MET A 31 6.35 -7.71 -21.97
N GLU A 32 5.51 -8.53 -21.34
CA GLU A 32 4.89 -9.71 -21.94
C GLU A 32 3.93 -9.31 -23.08
N ALA A 33 3.04 -8.34 -22.82
CA ALA A 33 2.09 -7.85 -23.83
C ALA A 33 2.77 -7.04 -24.94
N HIS A 34 3.91 -6.40 -24.65
CA HIS A 34 4.65 -5.55 -25.58
C HIS A 34 6.15 -5.87 -25.56
N PRO A 35 6.61 -6.93 -26.28
CA PRO A 35 8.00 -7.42 -26.20
C PRO A 35 9.10 -6.43 -26.61
N ARG A 36 8.74 -5.33 -27.30
CA ARG A 36 9.67 -4.26 -27.69
C ARG A 36 9.68 -3.06 -26.74
N LEU A 37 8.81 -3.06 -25.72
CA LEU A 37 8.74 -2.01 -24.72
C LEU A 37 9.84 -2.24 -23.68
N ASN A 38 10.67 -1.23 -23.44
CA ASN A 38 11.59 -1.25 -22.32
C ASN A 38 10.93 -0.57 -21.11
N VAL A 39 10.94 -1.22 -19.95
CA VAL A 39 10.24 -0.73 -18.76
C VAL A 39 11.21 -0.63 -17.58
N SER A 40 11.33 0.57 -17.01
CA SER A 40 12.16 0.85 -15.82
C SER A 40 11.30 1.29 -14.64
N LEU A 41 11.77 1.03 -13.42
CA LEU A 41 11.11 1.48 -12.20
C LEU A 41 11.84 2.70 -11.63
N VAL A 42 11.08 3.70 -11.21
CA VAL A 42 11.57 4.89 -10.52
C VAL A 42 10.97 4.90 -9.11
N THR A 43 11.82 4.62 -8.13
CA THR A 43 11.42 4.63 -6.72
C THR A 43 11.30 6.06 -6.21
N ILE A 44 10.13 6.43 -5.72
CA ILE A 44 9.80 7.76 -5.21
C ILE A 44 9.54 7.66 -3.70
N LYS A 45 10.26 8.48 -2.93
CA LYS A 45 10.11 8.53 -1.46
C LYS A 45 9.02 9.52 -1.10
N THR A 46 7.95 9.05 -0.46
CA THR A 46 6.80 9.90 -0.11
C THR A 46 6.93 10.48 1.29
N THR A 47 6.24 11.58 1.57
CA THR A 47 6.17 12.15 2.93
C THR A 47 5.55 11.16 3.92
N GLY A 48 4.59 10.35 3.47
CA GLY A 48 4.03 9.26 4.28
C GLY A 48 5.03 8.16 4.66
N ASP A 49 6.13 8.00 3.92
CA ASP A 49 7.23 7.10 4.32
C ASP A 49 8.11 7.71 5.41
N LYS A 50 8.18 9.05 5.48
CA LYS A 50 8.99 9.79 6.47
C LYS A 50 8.27 9.95 7.81
N ILE A 51 6.94 10.11 7.80
CA ILE A 51 6.16 10.36 9.03
C ILE A 51 5.58 9.02 9.56
N GLN A 52 6.32 8.36 10.45
CA GLN A 52 5.87 7.11 11.08
C GLN A 52 5.23 7.32 12.47
N ASP A 53 5.49 8.46 13.12
CA ASP A 53 5.23 8.67 14.55
C ASP A 53 3.98 9.50 14.89
N ALA A 54 3.23 9.98 13.89
CA ALA A 54 1.98 10.72 14.12
C ALA A 54 0.72 9.92 13.69
N PRO A 55 -0.43 10.04 14.39
CA PRO A 55 -1.68 9.40 13.98
C PRO A 55 -2.16 9.91 12.60
N LEU A 56 -2.58 9.01 11.72
CA LEU A 56 -3.09 9.30 10.36
C LEU A 56 -4.27 10.27 10.44
N ALA A 57 -5.13 10.09 11.46
CA ALA A 57 -6.25 10.97 11.76
C ALA A 57 -5.81 12.41 12.11
N LYS A 58 -4.60 12.60 12.67
CA LYS A 58 -4.03 13.91 12.98
C LYS A 58 -3.24 14.51 11.81
N ILE A 59 -2.70 13.68 10.92
CA ILE A 59 -1.88 14.15 9.79
C ILE A 59 -2.74 14.72 8.65
N GLY A 60 -4.05 14.43 8.62
CA GLY A 60 -5.04 15.24 7.89
C GLY A 60 -4.58 15.71 6.51
N GLY A 61 -4.23 14.80 5.61
CA GLY A 61 -3.74 15.16 4.28
C GLY A 61 -4.22 14.17 3.25
N LYS A 62 -5.16 14.59 2.38
CA LYS A 62 -5.44 13.89 1.12
C LYS A 62 -4.09 13.63 0.43
N GLY A 63 -3.81 12.38 0.10
CA GLY A 63 -2.68 12.01 -0.76
C GLY A 63 -1.29 11.84 -0.12
N LEU A 64 -1.18 11.57 1.19
CA LEU A 64 0.11 11.39 1.90
C LEU A 64 1.10 10.40 1.26
N PHE A 65 0.59 9.44 0.48
CA PHE A 65 1.36 8.40 -0.20
C PHE A 65 1.37 8.54 -1.73
N VAL A 66 0.70 9.55 -2.29
CA VAL A 66 0.57 9.73 -3.74
C VAL A 66 1.12 11.07 -4.23
N LYS A 67 1.17 12.11 -3.38
CA LYS A 67 1.54 13.47 -3.79
C LYS A 67 2.86 13.54 -4.57
N GLU A 68 3.95 12.99 -4.03
CA GLU A 68 5.26 13.04 -4.71
C GLU A 68 5.29 12.22 -6.01
N ILE A 69 4.40 11.22 -6.13
CA ILE A 69 4.27 10.41 -7.34
C ILE A 69 3.43 11.17 -8.38
N GLU A 70 2.37 11.86 -7.96
CA GLU A 70 1.57 12.75 -8.80
C GLU A 70 2.42 13.90 -9.36
N GLU A 71 3.27 14.52 -8.54
CA GLU A 71 4.23 15.53 -8.97
C GLU A 71 5.20 14.96 -10.04
N ALA A 72 5.72 13.75 -9.82
CA ALA A 72 6.59 13.10 -10.79
C ALA A 72 5.89 12.77 -12.12
N LEU A 73 4.59 12.47 -12.11
CA LEU A 73 3.79 12.28 -13.33
C LEU A 73 3.58 13.60 -14.07
N ILE A 74 3.20 14.66 -13.36
CA ILE A 74 2.95 15.99 -13.94
C ILE A 74 4.23 16.55 -14.56
N GLU A 75 5.36 16.40 -13.87
CA GLU A 75 6.69 16.81 -14.34
C GLU A 75 7.29 15.86 -15.39
N ARG A 76 6.58 14.80 -15.79
CA ARG A 76 7.02 13.77 -16.74
C ARG A 76 8.34 13.11 -16.38
N LYS A 77 8.63 13.01 -15.08
CA LYS A 77 9.75 12.20 -14.54
C LYS A 77 9.45 10.71 -14.62
N VAL A 78 8.17 10.36 -14.56
CA VAL A 78 7.62 9.00 -14.78
C VAL A 78 6.41 9.07 -15.70
N ASP A 79 6.12 7.98 -16.40
CA ASP A 79 5.04 7.91 -17.40
C ASP A 79 3.74 7.34 -16.82
N LEU A 80 3.85 6.46 -15.83
CA LEU A 80 2.72 5.92 -15.09
C LEU A 80 3.10 5.65 -13.63
N ALA A 81 2.10 5.48 -12.77
CA ALA A 81 2.29 5.10 -11.38
C ALA A 81 1.52 3.82 -11.03
N VAL A 82 2.09 3.02 -10.13
CA VAL A 82 1.44 1.81 -9.61
C VAL A 82 1.13 1.98 -8.13
N HIS A 83 -0.14 1.76 -7.77
CA HIS A 83 -0.63 1.89 -6.40
C HIS A 83 -1.51 0.72 -6.00
N SER A 84 -1.57 0.46 -4.70
CA SER A 84 -2.70 -0.27 -4.12
C SER A 84 -3.94 0.63 -4.19
N ILE A 85 -5.03 0.16 -4.82
CA ILE A 85 -6.21 0.99 -5.11
C ILE A 85 -6.84 1.64 -3.87
N LYS A 86 -6.76 0.98 -2.71
CA LYS A 86 -7.27 1.49 -1.42
C LYS A 86 -6.56 2.77 -0.95
N ASP A 87 -5.37 3.04 -1.48
CA ASP A 87 -4.54 4.20 -1.12
C ASP A 87 -4.66 5.33 -2.15
N VAL A 88 -5.43 5.13 -3.24
CA VAL A 88 -5.66 6.14 -4.29
C VAL A 88 -6.80 7.08 -3.85
N PRO A 89 -6.63 8.40 -3.94
CA PRO A 89 -7.68 9.36 -3.59
C PRO A 89 -8.86 9.28 -4.58
N THR A 90 -10.02 9.76 -4.15
CA THR A 90 -11.23 9.83 -4.99
C THR A 90 -11.21 10.99 -5.98
N GLU A 91 -10.36 11.99 -5.75
CA GLU A 91 -10.16 13.16 -6.58
C GLU A 91 -8.73 13.13 -7.13
N PHE A 92 -8.55 13.53 -8.39
CA PHE A 92 -7.26 13.59 -9.05
C PHE A 92 -6.90 15.04 -9.40
N PRO A 93 -5.62 15.42 -9.32
CA PRO A 93 -5.15 16.66 -9.92
C PRO A 93 -5.48 16.71 -11.42
N GLU A 94 -5.66 17.91 -11.96
CA GLU A 94 -5.85 18.11 -13.39
C GLU A 94 -4.69 17.46 -14.18
N GLY A 95 -5.03 16.80 -15.28
CA GLY A 95 -4.07 16.09 -16.12
C GLY A 95 -3.74 14.66 -15.67
N LEU A 96 -4.16 14.25 -14.46
CA LEU A 96 -4.01 12.88 -13.96
C LEU A 96 -5.35 12.14 -13.93
N ARG A 97 -5.29 10.81 -14.11
CA ARG A 97 -6.46 9.94 -14.00
C ARG A 97 -6.06 8.52 -13.66
N LEU A 98 -6.97 7.77 -13.07
CA LEU A 98 -6.86 6.31 -12.98
C LEU A 98 -7.10 5.70 -14.37
N SER A 99 -6.05 5.23 -15.03
CA SER A 99 -6.14 4.73 -16.42
C SER A 99 -6.37 3.22 -16.52
N ALA A 100 -6.08 2.45 -15.48
CA ALA A 100 -6.23 0.99 -15.49
C ALA A 100 -6.50 0.46 -14.07
N ILE A 101 -7.27 -0.62 -13.99
CA ILE A 101 -7.46 -1.42 -12.80
C ILE A 101 -7.11 -2.87 -13.17
N THR A 102 -6.20 -3.48 -12.42
CA THR A 102 -5.73 -4.84 -12.67
C THR A 102 -6.72 -5.86 -12.12
N LYS A 103 -6.53 -7.15 -12.47
CA LYS A 103 -7.32 -8.24 -11.88
C LYS A 103 -7.20 -8.19 -10.35
N ARG A 104 -8.34 -8.25 -9.67
CA ARG A 104 -8.41 -8.12 -8.21
C ARG A 104 -7.90 -9.41 -7.55
N GLU A 105 -6.92 -9.26 -6.66
CA GLU A 105 -6.54 -10.30 -5.70
C GLU A 105 -7.57 -10.43 -4.56
N SER A 106 -7.38 -11.41 -3.67
CA SER A 106 -8.27 -11.61 -2.52
C SER A 106 -8.52 -10.30 -1.76
N PRO A 107 -9.79 -9.86 -1.61
CA PRO A 107 -10.12 -8.61 -0.95
C PRO A 107 -10.28 -8.76 0.57
N LEU A 108 -10.08 -9.97 1.11
CA LEU A 108 -10.39 -10.28 2.49
C LEU A 108 -9.33 -9.76 3.46
N ASP A 109 -9.77 -9.36 4.64
CA ASP A 109 -8.86 -9.16 5.77
C ASP A 109 -8.43 -10.53 6.33
N VAL A 110 -7.20 -10.59 6.85
CA VAL A 110 -6.63 -11.78 7.48
C VAL A 110 -6.21 -11.44 8.91
N LEU A 111 -6.50 -12.35 9.84
CA LEU A 111 -5.96 -12.31 11.20
C LEU A 111 -4.54 -12.92 11.18
N ILE A 112 -3.58 -12.22 11.76
CA ILE A 112 -2.23 -12.76 12.00
C ILE A 112 -2.06 -12.86 13.51
N SER A 113 -2.43 -14.01 14.07
CA SER A 113 -2.27 -14.27 15.50
C SER A 113 -0.93 -14.93 15.79
N ARG A 114 -0.39 -14.67 16.98
CA ARG A 114 0.94 -15.16 17.36
C ARG A 114 1.04 -16.69 17.35
N ASN A 115 -0.03 -17.36 17.76
CA ASN A 115 -0.06 -18.81 17.99
C ASN A 115 -1.00 -19.55 17.03
N GLY A 116 -1.38 -18.92 15.91
CA GLY A 116 -2.35 -19.49 14.96
C GLY A 116 -3.78 -19.60 15.48
N THR A 117 -4.07 -19.01 16.65
CA THR A 117 -5.41 -18.96 17.24
C THR A 117 -6.37 -18.18 16.35
N GLY A 118 -7.55 -18.75 16.08
CA GLY A 118 -8.60 -18.07 15.33
C GLY A 118 -9.24 -16.92 16.12
N LEU A 119 -9.84 -15.95 15.41
CA LEU A 119 -10.40 -14.72 16.00
C LEU A 119 -11.38 -14.97 17.17
N LYS A 120 -12.22 -16.00 17.04
CA LYS A 120 -13.20 -16.39 18.07
C LYS A 120 -12.53 -16.88 19.37
N ALA A 121 -11.38 -17.54 19.24
CA ALA A 121 -10.68 -18.22 20.32
C ALA A 121 -9.60 -17.36 20.99
N LEU A 122 -9.43 -16.10 20.58
CA LEU A 122 -8.53 -15.17 21.26
C LEU A 122 -8.99 -14.95 22.71
N PRO A 123 -8.06 -14.73 23.65
CA PRO A 123 -8.37 -14.56 25.06
C PRO A 123 -9.32 -13.38 25.30
N LYS A 124 -9.97 -13.36 26.48
CA LYS A 124 -10.75 -12.19 26.90
C LYS A 124 -9.80 -11.00 27.06
N GLY A 125 -10.16 -9.84 26.50
CA GLY A 125 -9.27 -8.67 26.54
C GLY A 125 -8.13 -8.71 25.52
N ALA A 126 -8.22 -9.55 24.47
CA ALA A 126 -7.14 -9.71 23.51
C ALA A 126 -6.71 -8.37 22.86
N ARG A 127 -5.39 -8.17 22.75
CA ARG A 127 -4.76 -6.98 22.20
C ARG A 127 -4.59 -7.10 20.68
N ILE A 128 -5.36 -6.33 19.93
CA ILE A 128 -5.41 -6.41 18.47
C ILE A 128 -4.74 -5.19 17.81
N GLY A 129 -3.74 -5.43 16.98
CA GLY A 129 -2.95 -4.42 16.30
C GLY A 129 -3.57 -3.92 14.99
N THR A 130 -4.25 -2.78 15.01
CA THR A 130 -4.72 -2.13 13.77
C THR A 130 -4.91 -0.62 13.93
N SER A 131 -4.43 0.16 12.95
CA SER A 131 -4.75 1.60 12.84
C SER A 131 -5.95 1.88 11.91
N SER A 132 -6.63 0.86 11.39
CA SER A 132 -7.78 1.04 10.50
C SER A 132 -9.06 1.17 11.32
N LEU A 133 -9.69 2.35 11.29
CA LEU A 133 -10.99 2.58 11.94
C LEU A 133 -12.07 1.61 11.44
N ARG A 134 -12.05 1.29 10.13
CA ARG A 134 -12.94 0.28 9.55
C ARG A 134 -12.83 -1.07 10.26
N ARG A 135 -11.60 -1.55 10.46
CA ARG A 135 -11.36 -2.84 11.13
C ARG A 135 -11.69 -2.77 12.62
N GLN A 136 -11.31 -1.69 13.31
CA GLN A 136 -11.63 -1.51 14.73
C GLN A 136 -13.14 -1.55 14.98
N ALA A 137 -13.93 -0.80 14.21
CA ALA A 137 -15.38 -0.78 14.35
C ALA A 137 -16.00 -2.18 14.14
N GLN A 138 -15.56 -2.91 13.11
CA GLN A 138 -16.04 -4.26 12.82
C GLN A 138 -15.65 -5.27 13.91
N LEU A 139 -14.42 -5.20 14.42
CA LEU A 139 -13.91 -6.06 15.47
C LEU A 139 -14.62 -5.82 16.81
N LEU A 140 -14.81 -4.55 17.19
CA LEU A 140 -15.49 -4.19 18.44
C LEU A 140 -17.00 -4.49 18.40
N HIS A 141 -17.61 -4.42 17.21
CA HIS A 141 -18.97 -4.91 17.03
C HIS A 141 -19.07 -6.44 17.19
N PHE A 142 -18.08 -7.17 16.67
CA PHE A 142 -18.01 -8.63 16.80
C PHE A 142 -17.73 -9.08 18.24
N ARG A 143 -16.77 -8.44 18.92
CA ARG A 143 -16.39 -8.66 20.32
C ARG A 143 -15.92 -7.34 20.92
N ASN A 144 -16.70 -6.81 21.86
CA ASN A 144 -16.45 -5.49 22.47
C ASN A 144 -15.34 -5.50 23.53
N ASP A 145 -14.84 -6.67 23.92
CA ASP A 145 -13.79 -6.83 24.93
C ASP A 145 -12.38 -6.66 24.37
N PHE A 146 -12.20 -6.59 23.05
CA PHE A 146 -10.88 -6.46 22.45
C PHE A 146 -10.22 -5.09 22.74
N GLU A 147 -8.94 -5.13 23.08
CA GLU A 147 -8.12 -3.93 23.26
C GLU A 147 -7.48 -3.54 21.92
N MET A 148 -7.90 -2.41 21.33
CA MET A 148 -7.39 -1.94 20.04
C MET A 148 -6.06 -1.20 20.20
N ILE A 149 -4.98 -1.77 19.67
CA ILE A 149 -3.64 -1.18 19.72
C ILE A 149 -3.30 -0.54 18.36
N PRO A 150 -2.95 0.76 18.32
CA PRO A 150 -2.50 1.40 17.08
C PRO A 150 -1.25 0.72 16.51
N LEU A 151 -1.34 0.21 15.28
CA LEU A 151 -0.25 -0.47 14.59
C LEU A 151 0.07 0.20 13.25
N ARG A 152 1.33 0.61 13.05
CA ARG A 152 1.85 1.31 11.87
C ARG A 152 3.14 0.68 11.34
N GLY A 153 3.43 0.98 10.09
CA GLY A 153 4.58 0.47 9.34
C GLY A 153 4.15 -0.38 8.14
N ASN A 154 5.14 -0.78 7.34
CA ASN A 154 5.00 -1.81 6.31
C ASN A 154 4.76 -3.19 6.95
N LEU A 155 4.55 -4.22 6.13
CA LEU A 155 4.24 -5.58 6.61
C LEU A 155 5.28 -6.09 7.60
N ASP A 156 6.57 -6.00 7.26
CA ASP A 156 7.66 -6.50 8.10
C ASP A 156 7.71 -5.80 9.48
N THR A 157 7.52 -4.48 9.49
CA THR A 157 7.45 -3.70 10.74
C THR A 157 6.27 -4.15 11.60
N ARG A 158 5.13 -4.46 10.99
CA ARG A 158 3.92 -4.91 11.71
C ARG A 158 4.09 -6.31 12.28
N LEU A 159 4.69 -7.22 11.51
CA LEU A 159 4.98 -8.59 11.96
C LEU A 159 5.96 -8.59 13.14
N ARG A 160 7.00 -7.74 13.08
CA ARG A 160 7.93 -7.58 14.20
C ARG A 160 7.21 -7.01 15.44
N LYS A 161 6.39 -5.96 15.25
CA LYS A 161 5.61 -5.34 16.33
C LYS A 161 4.57 -6.27 16.97
N LEU A 162 4.09 -7.29 16.26
CA LEU A 162 3.21 -8.33 16.83
C LEU A 162 3.90 -8.98 18.06
N GLY A 163 5.18 -9.29 17.93
CA GLY A 163 6.00 -9.81 19.04
C GLY A 163 6.40 -8.73 20.04
N GLU A 164 6.99 -7.62 19.57
CA GLU A 164 7.52 -6.56 20.44
C GLU A 164 6.47 -5.93 21.36
N LEU A 165 5.25 -5.74 20.85
CA LEU A 165 4.15 -5.12 21.60
C LEU A 165 3.26 -6.14 22.31
N ASN A 166 3.68 -7.41 22.32
CA ASN A 166 2.94 -8.51 22.91
C ASN A 166 1.46 -8.56 22.45
N LEU A 167 1.21 -8.47 21.15
CA LEU A 167 -0.14 -8.49 20.57
C LEU A 167 -0.66 -9.92 20.38
N ASP A 168 -1.96 -10.10 20.50
CA ASP A 168 -2.65 -11.37 20.28
C ASP A 168 -3.02 -11.59 18.80
N GLY A 169 -3.21 -10.50 18.04
CA GLY A 169 -3.52 -10.52 16.61
C GLY A 169 -3.60 -9.18 15.92
#